data_AF-A0A935U0P4-F1
#
_entry.id   AF-A0A935U0P4-F1
#
_cell.length_a   1.000
_cell.length_b   1.000
_cell.length_c   1.000
_cell.angle_alpha   90.00
_cell.angle_beta   90.00
_cell.angle_gamma   90.00
#
_symmetry.space_group_name_H-M   'P 1'
#
loop_
_entity.id
_entity.type
_entity.pdbx_description
1 polymer ?
#
loop_
_entity_poly.entity_id
_entity_poly.type
_entity_poly.pdbx_seq_one_letter_code
_entity_poly.pdbx_strand_id
1 'polypeptide(L)'
;MSLSKRDREFRLPKISYLDFKHLEMDRVLTAFFARLAHNGYPSRLTRNFELSVDAFVEFTFEHPEWFTKFQDNPDVVRRWVETHLLDLVNRGKANEALAAPRPLHGFTYRFRNPKHSRDYGAAQHLYEMLYMARKGAGQKALEHLHHFFFQGHDKVTGKANAGAVIDVETQALLRLLDEVKGDAPDTKSGRDSFSPLCVGAADLLAEDIQRLLFYQRFIPRSVMVEYLKVLIAFHLGLYHLRLLKLLPALVRRKGADPTCATGACPMNPKSLENPFGDCPYRVGLLVDVAGQPGTPMATLAERSADTHYRRIPGFLRAYFATKKLDEFATDLVRRGKLTKPTSGEFSVGEVLQLLDAPLKAEREKFFGQRVSGLVEETSGAKDAELDPEVKAVTEMGLSEFDAYIEMIVALRGPFHRKYVTQCLDSLLLKNRAGALIAQGRTKEAPRRFVLDSRLLEVLLQIAVLKQGTDGGFHTGEMRVDELLVFLRERYGIFIDQLPRGDGFATTSIEDRRALRDNVRAFTGRLREVGFYRDLSDAYVTQTITPRFRIAEGDTATGGTP
;
A
#
# COMPACT_ATOMS: atom_id res chain seq x y z
N MET A 1 13.55 29.26 -7.30
CA MET A 1 14.88 29.01 -6.70
C MET A 1 14.96 27.57 -6.20
N SER A 2 16.14 26.94 -6.24
CA SER A 2 16.28 25.56 -5.75
C SER A 2 16.80 25.55 -4.32
N LEU A 3 15.93 25.22 -3.37
CA LEU A 3 16.34 24.91 -1.99
C LEU A 3 17.49 23.89 -1.95
N SER A 4 18.34 23.98 -0.93
CA SER A 4 19.37 22.98 -0.68
C SER A 4 18.78 21.57 -0.57
N LYS A 5 19.61 20.54 -0.85
CA LYS A 5 19.20 19.13 -0.67
C LYS A 5 18.71 18.86 0.76
N ARG A 6 19.34 19.52 1.74
CA ARG A 6 19.06 19.36 3.16
C ARG A 6 17.66 19.82 3.52
N ASP A 7 17.19 20.94 2.98
CA ASP A 7 15.85 21.47 3.29
C ASP A 7 14.75 20.74 2.50
N ARG A 8 15.09 20.23 1.31
CA ARG A 8 14.15 19.47 0.44
C ARG A 8 13.92 18.03 0.86
N GLU A 9 14.79 17.46 1.69
CA GLU A 9 14.71 16.06 2.09
C GLU A 9 13.46 15.81 2.93
N PHE A 10 12.54 15.02 2.37
CA PHE A 10 11.25 14.69 2.97
C PHE A 10 11.20 13.28 3.53
N ARG A 11 11.85 12.30 2.89
CA ARG A 11 11.74 10.87 3.23
C ARG A 11 12.26 10.58 4.65
N LEU A 12 11.47 9.86 5.45
CA LEU A 12 11.84 9.31 6.76
C LEU A 12 11.31 7.87 6.89
N PRO A 13 12.15 6.85 6.69
CA PRO A 13 11.75 5.44 6.76
C PRO A 13 11.06 5.01 8.07
N LYS A 14 11.37 5.71 9.18
CA LYS A 14 10.73 5.51 10.50
C LYS A 14 9.22 5.77 10.49
N ILE A 15 8.72 6.55 9.53
CA ILE A 15 7.28 6.82 9.31
C ILE A 15 6.75 5.93 8.19
N SER A 16 7.40 6.00 7.04
CA SER A 16 7.07 5.22 5.84
C SER A 16 8.27 5.18 4.91
N TYR A 17 8.49 4.04 4.26
CA TYR A 17 9.58 3.87 3.29
C TYR A 17 9.26 4.47 1.92
N LEU A 18 8.00 4.89 1.69
CA LEU A 18 7.53 5.42 0.41
C LEU A 18 8.14 6.79 0.11
N ASP A 19 8.48 7.01 -1.16
CA ASP A 19 8.83 8.35 -1.68
C ASP A 19 7.58 9.16 -2.12
N PHE A 20 6.39 8.61 -1.89
CA PHE A 20 5.08 9.18 -2.24
C PHE A 20 4.93 9.55 -3.72
N LYS A 21 5.53 8.80 -4.64
CA LYS A 21 5.27 8.95 -6.08
C LYS A 21 4.12 8.06 -6.53
N HIS A 22 3.67 8.25 -7.77
CA HIS A 22 2.71 7.35 -8.41
C HIS A 22 3.29 5.92 -8.45
N LEU A 23 2.49 4.95 -8.00
CA LEU A 23 2.87 3.54 -7.93
C LEU A 23 2.12 2.72 -8.99
N GLU A 24 2.77 1.65 -9.44
CA GLU A 24 2.15 0.59 -10.24
C GLU A 24 2.36 -0.74 -9.51
N MET A 25 1.27 -1.43 -9.17
CA MET A 25 1.34 -2.59 -8.28
C MET A 25 2.12 -3.77 -8.88
N ASP A 26 2.19 -3.88 -10.21
CA ASP A 26 3.07 -4.86 -10.86
C ASP A 26 4.54 -4.61 -10.55
N ARG A 27 4.98 -3.35 -10.52
CA ARG A 27 6.36 -2.97 -10.18
C ARG A 27 6.63 -3.11 -8.69
N VAL A 28 5.62 -2.85 -7.86
CA VAL A 28 5.70 -3.10 -6.41
C VAL A 28 5.89 -4.59 -6.14
N LEU A 29 5.09 -5.47 -6.73
CA LEU A 29 5.26 -6.92 -6.59
C LEU A 29 6.60 -7.42 -7.14
N THR A 30 6.99 -6.96 -8.33
CA THR A 30 8.28 -7.31 -8.93
C THR A 30 9.44 -6.91 -8.01
N ALA A 31 9.43 -5.71 -7.43
CA ALA A 31 10.45 -5.31 -6.46
C ALA A 31 10.36 -6.08 -5.13
N PHE A 32 9.15 -6.45 -4.71
CA PHE A 32 8.90 -7.24 -3.51
C PHE A 32 9.41 -8.67 -3.62
N PHE A 33 9.33 -9.30 -4.79
CA PHE A 33 9.88 -10.64 -5.01
C PHE A 33 11.39 -10.71 -4.78
N ALA A 34 12.13 -9.67 -5.19
CA ALA A 34 13.56 -9.59 -4.88
C ALA A 34 13.80 -9.60 -3.37
N ARG A 35 12.95 -8.93 -2.59
CA ARG A 35 13.04 -8.92 -1.12
C ARG A 35 12.61 -10.24 -0.50
N LEU A 36 11.59 -10.91 -1.04
CA LEU A 36 11.21 -12.26 -0.61
C LEU A 36 12.36 -13.26 -0.84
N ALA A 37 13.00 -13.23 -2.02
CA ALA A 37 14.11 -14.11 -2.34
C ALA A 37 15.34 -13.88 -1.46
N HIS A 38 15.56 -12.62 -1.05
CA HIS A 38 16.77 -12.18 -0.36
C HIS A 38 16.50 -11.72 1.09
N ASN A 39 15.51 -12.29 1.78
CA ASN A 39 15.24 -12.05 3.21
C ASN A 39 15.15 -10.54 3.59
N GLY A 40 14.55 -9.75 2.72
CA GLY A 40 14.30 -8.32 2.91
C GLY A 40 15.30 -7.42 2.18
N TYR A 41 16.42 -7.94 1.69
CA TYR A 41 17.39 -7.17 0.92
C TYR A 41 16.92 -6.97 -0.54
N PRO A 42 17.27 -5.85 -1.18
CA PRO A 42 17.09 -5.73 -2.63
C PRO A 42 18.07 -6.65 -3.36
N SER A 43 17.75 -7.01 -4.61
CA SER A 43 18.64 -7.81 -5.47
C SER A 43 19.61 -6.92 -6.26
N ARG A 44 20.87 -7.38 -6.33
CA ARG A 44 21.90 -6.94 -7.27
C ARG A 44 22.03 -7.97 -8.39
N LEU A 45 21.62 -7.58 -9.59
CA LEU A 45 21.60 -8.45 -10.77
C LEU A 45 22.75 -8.11 -11.71
N THR A 46 23.36 -9.14 -12.29
CA THR A 46 24.33 -9.01 -13.38
C THR A 46 23.73 -9.64 -14.63
N ARG A 47 23.58 -8.86 -15.71
CA ARG A 47 22.97 -9.30 -16.96
C ARG A 47 23.72 -8.73 -18.16
N ASN A 48 23.72 -9.47 -19.26
CA ASN A 48 24.40 -9.08 -20.50
C ASN A 48 23.42 -8.73 -21.65
N PHE A 49 22.11 -8.72 -21.39
CA PHE A 49 21.07 -8.44 -22.38
C PHE A 49 20.03 -7.46 -21.83
N GLU A 50 19.45 -6.66 -22.73
CA GLU A 50 18.29 -5.83 -22.44
C GLU A 50 17.04 -6.57 -22.93
N LEU A 51 16.01 -6.68 -22.08
CA LEU A 51 14.75 -7.24 -22.52
C LEU A 51 13.91 -6.17 -23.21
N SER A 52 13.43 -6.49 -24.41
CA SER A 52 12.47 -5.71 -25.19
C SER A 52 11.31 -6.59 -25.62
N VAL A 53 10.20 -6.01 -26.06
CA VAL A 53 9.08 -6.79 -26.62
C VAL A 53 9.56 -7.64 -27.80
N ASP A 54 10.38 -7.07 -28.68
CA ASP A 54 10.91 -7.76 -29.86
C ASP A 54 11.78 -8.96 -29.47
N ALA A 55 12.67 -8.79 -28.49
CA ALA A 55 13.52 -9.88 -28.02
C ALA A 55 12.70 -11.05 -27.45
N PHE A 56 11.57 -10.76 -26.79
CA PHE A 56 10.64 -11.81 -26.34
C PHE A 56 9.96 -12.52 -27.49
N VAL A 57 9.50 -11.77 -28.49
CA VAL A 57 8.82 -12.35 -29.67
C VAL A 57 9.82 -13.21 -30.47
N GLU A 58 11.03 -12.72 -30.69
CA GLU A 58 12.10 -13.47 -31.35
C GLU A 58 12.43 -14.76 -30.59
N PHE A 59 12.60 -14.68 -29.27
CA PHE A 59 12.80 -15.86 -28.42
C PHE A 59 11.67 -16.90 -28.59
N THR A 60 10.41 -16.47 -28.69
CA THR A 60 9.32 -17.44 -28.93
C THR A 60 9.40 -18.13 -30.29
N PHE A 61 9.98 -17.51 -31.31
CA PHE A 61 10.14 -18.12 -32.63
C PHE A 61 11.39 -19.00 -32.74
N GLU A 62 12.45 -18.67 -32.01
CA GLU A 62 13.69 -19.44 -31.97
C GLU A 62 13.55 -20.79 -31.23
N HIS A 63 12.49 -20.95 -30.44
CA HIS A 63 12.25 -22.13 -29.59
C HIS A 63 10.95 -22.90 -29.95
N PRO A 64 10.82 -23.48 -31.16
CA PRO A 64 9.61 -24.19 -31.60
C PRO A 64 9.31 -25.46 -30.79
N GLU A 65 10.30 -26.00 -30.07
CA GLU A 65 10.14 -27.10 -29.12
C GLU A 65 9.27 -26.73 -27.90
N TRP A 66 9.16 -25.44 -27.59
CA TRP A 66 8.29 -24.92 -26.54
C TRP A 66 7.09 -24.15 -27.10
N PHE A 67 7.24 -23.52 -28.26
CA PHE A 67 6.26 -22.63 -28.89
C PHE A 67 5.85 -23.13 -30.28
N THR A 68 5.36 -24.37 -30.34
CA THR A 68 5.02 -25.02 -31.60
C THR A 68 4.02 -24.19 -32.42
N LYS A 69 4.39 -23.85 -33.67
CA LYS A 69 3.60 -23.06 -34.64
C LYS A 69 3.32 -21.60 -34.26
N PHE A 70 3.99 -21.04 -33.25
CA PHE A 70 3.81 -19.62 -32.88
C PHE A 70 4.24 -18.67 -34.00
N GLN A 71 5.29 -19.04 -34.75
CA GLN A 71 5.78 -18.30 -35.92
C GLN A 71 4.75 -18.16 -37.06
N ASP A 72 3.72 -19.01 -37.10
CA ASP A 72 2.66 -18.94 -38.11
C ASP A 72 1.72 -17.74 -37.87
N ASN A 73 1.73 -17.15 -36.66
CA ASN A 73 0.82 -16.08 -36.25
C ASN A 73 1.56 -14.95 -35.49
N PRO A 74 2.55 -14.28 -36.12
CA PRO A 74 3.47 -13.37 -35.42
C PRO A 74 2.76 -12.17 -34.76
N ASP A 75 1.71 -11.64 -35.38
CA ASP A 75 0.94 -10.52 -34.82
C ASP A 75 0.18 -10.92 -33.54
N VAL A 76 -0.33 -12.15 -33.48
CA VAL A 76 -1.03 -12.68 -32.31
C VAL A 76 -0.05 -12.87 -31.16
N VAL A 77 1.12 -13.43 -31.45
CA VAL A 77 2.19 -13.64 -30.46
C VAL A 77 2.66 -12.32 -29.88
N ARG A 78 2.94 -11.31 -30.73
CA ARG A 78 3.31 -9.97 -30.26
C ARG A 78 2.26 -9.38 -29.32
N ARG A 79 0.98 -9.41 -29.71
CA ARG A 79 -0.10 -8.90 -28.86
C ARG A 79 -0.20 -9.66 -27.54
N TRP A 80 -0.08 -10.98 -27.57
CA TRP A 80 -0.09 -11.81 -26.36
C TRP A 80 1.07 -11.46 -25.43
N VAL A 81 2.30 -11.35 -25.93
CA VAL A 81 3.47 -10.91 -25.17
C VAL A 81 3.24 -9.54 -24.53
N GLU A 82 2.81 -8.54 -25.30
CA GLU A 82 2.58 -7.16 -24.82
C GLU A 82 1.46 -7.03 -23.79
N THR A 83 0.47 -7.92 -23.80
CA THR A 83 -0.74 -7.80 -22.96
C THR A 83 -0.76 -8.74 -21.78
N HIS A 84 -0.29 -9.97 -21.96
CA HIS A 84 -0.41 -11.05 -20.98
C HIS A 84 0.91 -11.32 -20.25
N LEU A 85 2.06 -11.05 -20.87
CA LEU A 85 3.36 -11.41 -20.30
C LEU A 85 4.16 -10.22 -19.77
N LEU A 86 4.03 -9.03 -20.36
CA LEU A 86 4.89 -7.86 -20.07
C LEU A 86 4.15 -6.69 -19.43
N ASP A 87 4.82 -6.00 -18.48
CA ASP A 87 4.44 -4.66 -17.98
C ASP A 87 5.19 -3.59 -18.79
N LEU A 88 4.45 -2.77 -19.54
CA LEU A 88 4.99 -1.71 -20.38
C LEU A 88 4.72 -0.34 -19.76
N VAL A 89 5.71 0.55 -19.81
CA VAL A 89 5.52 1.97 -19.47
C VAL A 89 5.18 2.77 -20.72
N ASN A 90 4.42 3.86 -20.57
CA ASN A 90 4.04 4.75 -21.67
C ASN A 90 3.39 4.02 -22.86
N ARG A 91 2.58 3.00 -22.58
CA ARG A 91 1.99 2.15 -23.61
C ARG A 91 1.30 2.96 -24.73
N GLY A 92 1.60 2.63 -25.98
CA GLY A 92 1.08 3.31 -27.17
C GLY A 92 1.68 4.68 -27.45
N LYS A 93 2.81 5.04 -26.82
CA LYS A 93 3.54 6.29 -27.07
C LYS A 93 4.92 6.02 -27.64
N ALA A 94 5.53 7.03 -28.27
CA ALA A 94 6.87 6.93 -28.87
C ALA A 94 7.98 6.56 -27.87
N ASN A 95 7.75 6.75 -26.56
CA ASN A 95 8.67 6.40 -25.49
C ASN A 95 8.19 5.20 -24.66
N GLU A 96 7.44 4.29 -25.28
CA GLU A 96 7.10 2.99 -24.71
C GLU A 96 8.37 2.21 -24.37
N ALA A 97 8.39 1.57 -23.22
CA ALA A 97 9.52 0.74 -22.80
C ALA A 97 9.06 -0.40 -21.88
N LEU A 98 9.81 -1.49 -21.86
CA LEU A 98 9.58 -2.60 -20.95
C LEU A 98 9.97 -2.21 -19.52
N ALA A 99 9.04 -2.35 -18.57
CA ALA A 99 9.33 -2.25 -17.15
C ALA A 99 9.86 -3.58 -16.61
N ALA A 100 9.09 -4.65 -16.78
CA ALA A 100 9.43 -6.01 -16.35
C ALA A 100 8.41 -6.98 -16.97
N PRO A 101 8.66 -8.29 -16.93
CA PRO A 101 7.58 -9.26 -17.07
C PRO A 101 6.57 -9.09 -15.94
N ARG A 102 5.31 -9.45 -16.20
CA ARG A 102 4.25 -9.42 -15.19
C ARG A 102 4.64 -10.31 -14.00
N PRO A 103 4.23 -9.95 -12.77
CA PRO A 103 4.68 -10.61 -11.54
C PRO A 103 3.94 -11.94 -11.28
N LEU A 104 3.90 -12.83 -12.27
CA LEU A 104 3.24 -14.14 -12.15
C LEU A 104 4.12 -15.16 -11.40
N HIS A 105 5.44 -14.95 -11.35
CA HIS A 105 6.35 -15.81 -10.59
C HIS A 105 7.44 -14.99 -9.88
N GLY A 106 7.93 -15.51 -8.76
CA GLY A 106 8.90 -14.87 -7.89
C GLY A 106 10.25 -14.57 -8.55
N PHE A 107 10.58 -15.18 -9.68
CA PHE A 107 11.82 -14.89 -10.41
C PHE A 107 11.69 -13.84 -11.51
N THR A 108 10.49 -13.33 -11.80
CA THR A 108 10.32 -12.34 -12.88
C THR A 108 11.05 -11.02 -12.59
N TYR A 109 11.35 -10.71 -11.31
CA TYR A 109 12.19 -9.55 -10.96
C TYR A 109 13.60 -9.61 -11.53
N ARG A 110 14.09 -10.81 -11.85
CA ARG A 110 15.39 -11.00 -12.49
C ARG A 110 15.45 -10.43 -13.90
N PHE A 111 14.32 -10.00 -14.46
CA PHE A 111 14.20 -9.38 -15.78
C PHE A 111 13.78 -7.90 -15.73
N ARG A 112 13.50 -7.35 -14.55
CA ARG A 112 13.09 -5.94 -14.43
C ARG A 112 14.10 -4.99 -15.06
N ASN A 113 13.64 -3.95 -15.72
CA ASN A 113 14.44 -2.79 -16.09
C ASN A 113 14.44 -1.81 -14.90
N PRO A 114 15.56 -1.61 -14.17
CA PRO A 114 15.57 -0.78 -12.96
C PRO A 114 15.19 0.68 -13.21
N LYS A 115 15.35 1.19 -14.44
CA LYS A 115 14.98 2.55 -14.81
C LYS A 115 13.45 2.73 -14.86
N HIS A 116 12.75 1.72 -15.37
CA HIS A 116 11.31 1.76 -15.66
C HIS A 116 10.44 1.03 -14.62
N SER A 117 11.01 0.08 -13.87
CA SER A 117 10.34 -0.70 -12.82
C SER A 117 10.58 -0.17 -11.41
N ARG A 118 10.44 1.16 -11.20
CA ARG A 118 10.59 1.76 -9.86
C ARG A 118 9.32 1.57 -9.02
N ASP A 119 9.50 1.06 -7.80
CA ASP A 119 8.44 0.87 -6.80
C ASP A 119 8.42 1.99 -5.74
N TYR A 120 9.39 2.90 -5.77
CA TYR A 120 9.50 4.07 -4.89
C TYR A 120 9.39 3.73 -3.38
N GLY A 121 9.99 2.59 -3.00
CA GLY A 121 10.08 2.14 -1.61
C GLY A 121 8.85 1.36 -1.10
N ALA A 122 7.81 1.20 -1.92
CA ALA A 122 6.59 0.48 -1.53
C ALA A 122 6.86 -1.00 -1.25
N ALA A 123 7.77 -1.65 -1.99
CA ALA A 123 8.12 -3.05 -1.75
C ALA A 123 8.87 -3.23 -0.42
N GLN A 124 9.72 -2.27 -0.05
CA GLN A 124 10.36 -2.27 1.27
C GLN A 124 9.33 -2.08 2.37
N HIS A 125 8.44 -1.10 2.21
CA HIS A 125 7.40 -0.84 3.18
C HIS A 125 6.52 -2.07 3.44
N LEU A 126 6.09 -2.75 2.36
CA LEU A 126 5.34 -4.00 2.43
C LEU A 126 6.11 -5.09 3.19
N TYR A 127 7.38 -5.31 2.83
CA TYR A 127 8.21 -6.33 3.48
C TYR A 127 8.39 -6.03 4.97
N GLU A 128 8.73 -4.79 5.34
CA GLU A 128 8.95 -4.41 6.75
C GLU A 128 7.66 -4.43 7.57
N MET A 129 6.51 -4.06 6.97
CA MET A 129 5.21 -4.24 7.63
C MET A 129 4.98 -5.70 7.97
N LEU A 130 5.14 -6.61 7.00
CA LEU A 130 4.96 -8.04 7.25
C LEU A 130 5.99 -8.56 8.25
N TYR A 131 7.27 -8.24 8.07
CA TYR A 131 8.35 -8.70 8.95
C TYR A 131 8.13 -8.29 10.42
N MET A 132 7.54 -7.11 10.66
CA MET A 132 7.30 -6.54 11.99
C MET A 132 5.89 -6.81 12.54
N ALA A 133 5.04 -7.55 11.81
CA ALA A 133 3.73 -7.94 12.32
C ALA A 133 3.89 -8.88 13.53
N ARG A 134 2.99 -8.75 14.50
CA ARG A 134 3.09 -9.39 15.82
C ARG A 134 2.71 -10.86 15.77
N LYS A 135 3.05 -11.57 16.85
CA LYS A 135 2.62 -12.95 17.13
C LYS A 135 3.00 -13.95 16.02
N GLY A 136 4.07 -13.69 15.28
CA GLY A 136 4.55 -14.54 14.19
C GLY A 136 3.66 -14.56 12.94
N ALA A 137 2.56 -13.78 12.90
CA ALA A 137 1.66 -13.75 11.75
C ALA A 137 2.36 -13.23 10.49
N GLY A 138 3.25 -12.25 10.66
CA GLY A 138 4.07 -11.67 9.62
C GLY A 138 5.02 -12.66 8.94
N GLN A 139 5.75 -13.41 9.76
CA GLN A 139 6.68 -14.43 9.30
C GLN A 139 5.95 -15.51 8.51
N LYS A 140 4.82 -16.01 9.02
CA LYS A 140 3.96 -16.96 8.29
C LYS A 140 3.45 -16.41 6.97
N ALA A 141 3.02 -15.15 6.94
CA ALA A 141 2.60 -14.51 5.70
C ALA A 141 3.74 -14.42 4.68
N LEU A 142 4.95 -14.02 5.09
CA LEU A 142 6.14 -13.99 4.24
C LEU A 142 6.51 -15.40 3.72
N GLU A 143 6.45 -16.42 4.57
CA GLU A 143 6.69 -17.81 4.22
C GLU A 143 5.68 -18.32 3.19
N HIS A 144 4.38 -18.06 3.40
CA HIS A 144 3.33 -18.46 2.46
C HIS A 144 3.44 -17.72 1.13
N LEU A 145 3.73 -16.42 1.14
CA LEU A 145 3.99 -15.64 -0.08
C LEU A 145 5.21 -16.19 -0.82
N HIS A 146 6.30 -16.47 -0.11
CA HIS A 146 7.48 -17.07 -0.72
C HIS A 146 7.13 -18.44 -1.32
N HIS A 147 6.40 -19.30 -0.61
CA HIS A 147 6.02 -20.61 -1.13
C HIS A 147 5.18 -20.50 -2.40
N PHE A 148 4.15 -19.65 -2.37
CA PHE A 148 3.27 -19.41 -3.53
C PHE A 148 4.04 -18.85 -4.73
N PHE A 149 4.79 -17.76 -4.54
CA PHE A 149 5.42 -17.07 -5.66
C PHE A 149 6.60 -17.84 -6.28
N PHE A 150 7.31 -18.65 -5.51
CA PHE A 150 8.48 -19.41 -5.99
C PHE A 150 8.21 -20.91 -6.18
N GLN A 151 6.93 -21.30 -6.23
CA GLN A 151 6.53 -22.69 -6.48
C GLN A 151 7.05 -23.18 -7.84
N GLY A 152 7.43 -24.45 -7.91
CA GLY A 152 7.87 -25.08 -9.16
C GLY A 152 9.31 -24.79 -9.54
N HIS A 153 10.11 -24.27 -8.61
CA HIS A 153 11.56 -24.18 -8.73
C HIS A 153 12.24 -24.79 -7.51
N ASP A 154 13.31 -25.54 -7.77
CA ASP A 154 14.16 -26.05 -6.70
C ASP A 154 15.05 -24.93 -6.15
N LYS A 155 15.00 -24.72 -4.84
CA LYS A 155 15.71 -23.62 -4.16
C LYS A 155 17.23 -23.76 -4.21
N VAL A 156 17.76 -24.97 -4.40
CA VAL A 156 19.20 -25.27 -4.34
C VAL A 156 19.83 -25.18 -5.72
N THR A 157 19.16 -25.75 -6.72
CA THR A 157 19.63 -25.82 -8.10
C THR A 157 19.17 -24.65 -8.96
N GLY A 158 18.11 -23.93 -8.53
CA GLY A 158 17.52 -22.83 -9.28
C GLY A 158 16.77 -23.25 -10.54
N LYS A 159 16.62 -24.57 -10.78
CA LYS A 159 15.97 -25.12 -11.97
C LYS A 159 14.47 -25.30 -11.78
N ALA A 160 13.72 -25.21 -12.87
CA ALA A 160 12.30 -25.53 -12.90
C ALA A 160 12.09 -27.01 -12.56
N ASN A 161 11.11 -27.29 -11.71
CA ASN A 161 10.66 -28.64 -11.41
C ASN A 161 9.69 -29.09 -12.51
N ALA A 162 10.07 -30.12 -13.27
CA ALA A 162 9.28 -30.64 -14.39
C ALA A 162 7.88 -31.15 -14.01
N GLY A 163 7.63 -31.47 -12.73
CA GLY A 163 6.33 -31.90 -12.23
C GLY A 163 5.42 -30.78 -11.72
N ALA A 164 5.85 -29.51 -11.76
CA ALA A 164 5.04 -28.41 -11.27
C ALA A 164 3.98 -27.98 -12.29
N VAL A 165 2.70 -28.06 -11.90
CA VAL A 165 1.59 -27.54 -12.71
C VAL A 165 1.52 -26.02 -12.51
N ILE A 166 1.94 -25.28 -13.52
CA ILE A 166 1.89 -23.80 -13.59
C ILE A 166 1.11 -23.40 -14.84
N ASP A 167 0.47 -22.23 -14.82
CA ASP A 167 -0.24 -21.70 -15.98
C ASP A 167 0.70 -21.39 -17.15
N VAL A 168 0.14 -21.33 -18.37
CA VAL A 168 0.88 -21.16 -19.63
C VAL A 168 1.67 -19.87 -19.63
N GLU A 169 1.10 -18.76 -19.15
CA GLU A 169 1.78 -17.47 -19.05
C GLU A 169 2.98 -17.55 -18.10
N THR A 170 2.79 -18.14 -16.93
CA THR A 170 3.88 -18.38 -15.98
C THR A 170 4.96 -19.27 -16.59
N GLN A 171 4.60 -20.37 -17.26
CA GLN A 171 5.56 -21.26 -17.90
C GLN A 171 6.37 -20.56 -18.98
N ALA A 172 5.72 -19.76 -19.84
CA ALA A 172 6.39 -18.98 -20.87
C ALA A 172 7.40 -18.00 -20.26
N LEU A 173 7.04 -17.31 -19.17
CA LEU A 173 7.96 -16.41 -18.46
C LEU A 173 9.15 -17.13 -17.83
N LEU A 174 8.98 -18.38 -17.40
CA LEU A 174 10.06 -19.14 -16.77
C LEU A 174 11.07 -19.70 -17.77
N ARG A 175 10.68 -19.92 -19.04
CA ARG A 175 11.63 -20.32 -20.09
C ARG A 175 12.72 -19.29 -20.36
N LEU A 176 12.50 -18.04 -19.96
CA LEU A 176 13.48 -16.97 -20.10
C LEU A 176 14.54 -17.00 -18.99
N LEU A 177 14.32 -17.75 -17.90
CA LEU A 177 15.21 -17.73 -16.71
C LEU A 177 16.56 -18.35 -16.97
N ASP A 178 16.67 -19.19 -17.99
CA ASP A 178 17.92 -19.84 -18.37
C ASP A 178 19.00 -18.83 -18.82
N GLU A 179 18.63 -17.56 -19.07
CA GLU A 179 19.52 -16.49 -19.53
C GLU A 179 20.17 -15.63 -18.41
N VAL A 180 19.72 -15.74 -17.14
CA VAL A 180 20.22 -14.88 -16.05
C VAL A 180 21.48 -15.46 -15.39
N LYS A 181 22.63 -14.79 -15.58
CA LYS A 181 23.95 -15.28 -15.10
C LYS A 181 24.21 -15.17 -13.60
N GLY A 182 23.53 -14.28 -12.87
CA GLY A 182 23.77 -14.11 -11.43
C GLY A 182 22.83 -13.14 -10.71
N ASP A 183 22.48 -13.51 -9.48
CA ASP A 183 21.58 -12.79 -8.59
C ASP A 183 22.05 -12.94 -7.15
N ALA A 184 22.26 -11.82 -6.46
CA ALA A 184 22.74 -11.80 -5.08
C ALA A 184 22.07 -10.69 -4.27
N PRO A 185 21.95 -10.85 -2.93
CA PRO A 185 21.46 -9.78 -2.07
C PRO A 185 22.40 -8.58 -2.12
N ASP A 186 21.85 -7.37 -2.19
CA ASP A 186 22.61 -6.13 -2.05
C ASP A 186 22.69 -5.74 -0.56
N THR A 187 23.79 -6.14 0.07
CA THR A 187 24.05 -5.93 1.50
C THR A 187 24.95 -4.73 1.79
N LYS A 188 25.38 -3.96 0.76
CA LYS A 188 26.40 -2.91 0.89
C LYS A 188 26.08 -1.83 1.92
N SER A 189 24.81 -1.48 2.06
CA SER A 189 24.32 -0.43 2.98
C SER A 189 23.62 -0.98 4.22
N GLY A 190 23.65 -2.30 4.43
CA GLY A 190 22.79 -2.95 5.41
C GLY A 190 21.31 -2.95 5.00
N ARG A 191 20.42 -3.24 5.96
CA ARG A 191 18.96 -3.20 5.77
C ARG A 191 18.36 -2.24 6.77
N ASP A 192 17.88 -1.10 6.28
CA ASP A 192 17.07 -0.17 7.05
C ASP A 192 15.77 -0.87 7.49
N SER A 193 15.66 -1.21 8.77
CA SER A 193 14.52 -1.94 9.33
C SER A 193 13.95 -1.19 10.53
N PHE A 194 12.79 -0.57 10.33
CA PHE A 194 12.07 0.21 11.32
C PHE A 194 10.67 -0.37 11.50
N SER A 195 10.21 -0.42 12.75
CA SER A 195 8.85 -0.82 13.04
C SER A 195 7.84 0.11 12.36
N PRO A 196 6.76 -0.42 11.76
CA PRO A 196 5.71 0.42 11.18
C PRO A 196 5.05 1.26 12.28
N LEU A 197 4.72 2.50 11.95
CA LEU A 197 4.09 3.43 12.89
C LEU A 197 2.75 2.91 13.43
N CYS A 198 2.07 2.07 12.65
CA CYS A 198 0.88 1.34 13.06
C CYS A 198 1.08 -0.18 12.91
N VAL A 199 1.53 -0.83 13.98
CA VAL A 199 1.72 -2.29 13.99
C VAL A 199 0.42 -3.06 13.78
N GLY A 200 -0.72 -2.57 14.27
CA GLY A 200 -2.02 -3.22 14.02
C GLY A 200 -2.43 -3.24 12.54
N ALA A 201 -1.98 -2.28 11.73
CA ALA A 201 -2.21 -2.34 10.28
C ALA A 201 -1.37 -3.45 9.62
N ALA A 202 -0.15 -3.66 10.10
CA ALA A 202 0.71 -4.75 9.66
C ALA A 202 0.12 -6.12 10.03
N ASP A 203 -0.43 -6.26 11.24
CA ASP A 203 -1.14 -7.48 11.65
C ASP A 203 -2.35 -7.77 10.75
N LEU A 204 -3.13 -6.74 10.40
CA LEU A 204 -4.29 -6.88 9.52
C LEU A 204 -3.90 -7.40 8.15
N LEU A 205 -2.87 -6.78 7.56
CA LEU A 205 -2.32 -7.18 6.27
C LEU A 205 -1.79 -8.62 6.30
N ALA A 206 -1.01 -8.98 7.33
CA ALA A 206 -0.45 -10.32 7.44
C ALA A 206 -1.54 -11.39 7.57
N GLU A 207 -2.58 -11.12 8.34
CA GLU A 207 -3.71 -12.03 8.50
C GLU A 207 -4.52 -12.17 7.20
N ASP A 208 -4.81 -11.07 6.51
CA ASP A 208 -5.60 -11.10 5.27
C ASP A 208 -4.84 -11.75 4.11
N ILE A 209 -3.51 -11.59 4.04
CA ILE A 209 -2.66 -12.35 3.11
C ILE A 209 -2.78 -13.85 3.37
N GLN A 210 -2.70 -14.28 4.64
CA GLN A 210 -2.83 -15.70 4.98
C GLN A 210 -4.20 -16.26 4.63
N ARG A 211 -5.29 -15.51 4.92
CA ARG A 211 -6.65 -15.89 4.53
C ARG A 211 -6.79 -16.01 3.02
N LEU A 212 -6.27 -15.05 2.26
CA LEU A 212 -6.37 -15.08 0.81
C LEU A 212 -5.55 -16.23 0.20
N LEU A 213 -4.32 -16.45 0.67
CA LEU A 213 -3.45 -17.53 0.19
C LEU A 213 -3.99 -18.93 0.55
N PHE A 214 -4.91 -19.06 1.50
CA PHE A 214 -5.59 -20.33 1.75
C PHE A 214 -6.32 -20.85 0.50
N TYR A 215 -6.80 -19.94 -0.35
CA TYR A 215 -7.47 -20.27 -1.61
C TYR A 215 -6.52 -20.64 -2.76
N GLN A 216 -5.19 -20.64 -2.56
CA GLN A 216 -4.21 -20.80 -3.65
C GLN A 216 -4.37 -22.08 -4.47
N ARG A 217 -4.97 -23.14 -3.91
CA ARG A 217 -5.25 -24.40 -4.61
C ARG A 217 -6.59 -24.40 -5.38
N PHE A 218 -7.46 -23.44 -5.11
CA PHE A 218 -8.82 -23.35 -5.68
C PHE A 218 -8.94 -22.24 -6.73
N ILE A 219 -7.99 -21.31 -6.76
CA ILE A 219 -7.99 -20.13 -7.63
C ILE A 219 -6.83 -20.22 -8.60
N PRO A 220 -7.05 -19.99 -9.92
CA PRO A 220 -5.95 -19.90 -10.88
C PRO A 220 -4.90 -18.88 -10.44
N ARG A 221 -3.62 -19.22 -10.62
CA ARG A 221 -2.49 -18.42 -10.15
C ARG A 221 -2.56 -16.96 -10.60
N SER A 222 -2.83 -16.71 -11.88
CA SER A 222 -2.96 -15.35 -12.43
C SER A 222 -4.05 -14.53 -11.72
N VAL A 223 -5.17 -15.16 -11.37
CA VAL A 223 -6.26 -14.53 -10.61
C VAL A 223 -5.83 -14.26 -9.17
N MET A 224 -5.17 -15.22 -8.51
CA MET A 224 -4.63 -15.05 -7.16
C MET A 224 -3.61 -13.90 -7.09
N VAL A 225 -2.75 -13.77 -8.10
CA VAL A 225 -1.79 -12.66 -8.22
C VAL A 225 -2.53 -11.32 -8.30
N GLU A 226 -3.58 -11.21 -9.12
CA GLU A 226 -4.39 -9.99 -9.18
C GLU A 226 -5.13 -9.71 -7.86
N TYR A 227 -5.60 -10.74 -7.15
CA TYR A 227 -6.22 -10.55 -5.83
C TYR A 227 -5.22 -10.05 -4.79
N LEU A 228 -4.01 -10.62 -4.78
CA LEU A 228 -2.93 -10.16 -3.91
C LEU A 228 -2.53 -8.72 -4.23
N LYS A 229 -2.47 -8.33 -5.52
CA LYS A 229 -2.21 -6.94 -5.93
C LYS A 229 -3.25 -5.98 -5.34
N VAL A 230 -4.53 -6.30 -5.51
CA VAL A 230 -5.64 -5.48 -5.00
C VAL A 230 -5.60 -5.42 -3.48
N LEU A 231 -5.42 -6.55 -2.81
CA LEU A 231 -5.37 -6.64 -1.35
C LEU A 231 -4.20 -5.83 -0.77
N ILE A 232 -3.00 -5.98 -1.33
CA ILE A 232 -1.80 -5.25 -0.90
C ILE A 232 -1.99 -3.75 -1.13
N ALA A 233 -2.46 -3.33 -2.31
CA ALA A 233 -2.73 -1.92 -2.60
C ALA A 233 -3.72 -1.33 -1.60
N PHE A 234 -4.81 -2.06 -1.34
CA PHE A 234 -5.85 -1.70 -0.38
C PHE A 234 -5.28 -1.49 1.03
N HIS A 235 -4.53 -2.45 1.58
CA HIS A 235 -3.95 -2.30 2.92
C HIS A 235 -2.90 -1.20 3.00
N LEU A 236 -2.07 -1.03 1.96
CA LEU A 236 -1.13 0.08 1.90
C LEU A 236 -1.88 1.42 1.86
N GLY A 237 -2.98 1.51 1.11
CA GLY A 237 -3.86 2.67 1.12
C GLY A 237 -4.46 2.97 2.49
N LEU A 238 -5.03 1.97 3.16
CA LEU A 238 -5.60 2.09 4.50
C LEU A 238 -4.54 2.51 5.55
N TYR A 239 -3.33 1.92 5.47
CA TYR A 239 -2.21 2.29 6.33
C TYR A 239 -1.89 3.78 6.21
N HIS A 240 -1.77 4.29 4.98
CA HIS A 240 -1.41 5.69 4.76
C HIS A 240 -2.55 6.64 5.11
N LEU A 241 -3.81 6.29 4.87
CA LEU A 241 -4.97 7.06 5.36
C LEU A 241 -4.97 7.18 6.89
N ARG A 242 -4.60 6.10 7.59
CA ARG A 242 -4.43 6.12 9.06
C ARG A 242 -3.29 7.02 9.50
N LEU A 243 -2.16 7.02 8.79
CA LEU A 243 -1.03 7.89 9.12
C LEU A 243 -1.38 9.38 9.02
N LEU A 244 -2.32 9.76 8.14
CA LEU A 244 -2.81 11.14 8.06
C LEU A 244 -3.46 11.63 9.38
N LYS A 245 -3.93 10.71 10.23
CA LYS A 245 -4.45 11.00 11.58
C LYS A 245 -3.37 10.81 12.65
N LEU A 246 -2.68 9.68 12.59
CA LEU A 246 -1.75 9.22 13.63
C LEU A 246 -0.57 10.19 13.80
N LEU A 247 0.19 10.46 12.74
CA LEU A 247 1.43 11.23 12.87
C LEU A 247 1.19 12.66 13.40
N PRO A 248 0.20 13.44 12.90
CA PRO A 248 -0.11 14.74 13.51
C PRO A 248 -0.52 14.65 14.98
N ALA A 249 -1.18 13.56 15.41
CA ALA A 249 -1.54 13.36 16.80
C ALA A 249 -0.30 13.09 17.68
N LEU A 250 0.66 12.31 17.18
CA LEU A 250 1.94 12.08 17.88
C LEU A 250 2.73 13.38 18.06
N VAL A 251 2.79 14.23 17.03
CA VAL A 251 3.46 15.55 17.12
C VAL A 251 2.81 16.42 18.20
N ARG A 252 1.46 16.48 18.25
CA ARG A 252 0.75 17.23 19.31
C ARG A 252 1.02 16.68 20.71
N ARG A 253 1.19 15.36 20.83
CA ARG A 253 1.57 14.70 22.09
C ARG A 253 3.04 14.87 22.46
N LYS A 254 3.90 15.30 21.52
CA LYS A 254 5.36 15.37 21.67
C LYS A 254 6.00 14.03 22.03
N GLY A 255 5.49 12.94 21.45
CA GLY A 255 5.99 11.61 21.76
C GLY A 255 5.19 10.50 21.12
N ALA A 256 5.44 9.27 21.56
CA ALA A 256 4.64 8.11 21.17
C ALA A 256 3.23 8.16 21.80
N ASP A 257 2.28 7.46 21.19
CA ASP A 257 1.03 7.10 21.84
C ASP A 257 1.21 5.73 22.52
N PRO A 258 1.05 5.62 23.86
CA PRO A 258 1.17 4.34 24.56
C PRO A 258 0.26 3.25 23.98
N THR A 259 -0.92 3.63 23.48
CA THR A 259 -1.89 2.72 22.83
C THR A 259 -1.35 2.14 21.52
N CYS A 260 -0.35 2.78 20.90
CA CYS A 260 0.26 2.30 19.67
C CYS A 260 1.55 1.50 19.91
N ALA A 261 2.00 1.35 21.15
CA ALA A 261 3.16 0.52 21.46
C ALA A 261 2.93 -0.94 21.03
N THR A 262 3.99 -1.62 20.59
CA THR A 262 3.90 -2.98 20.01
C THR A 262 3.14 -3.97 20.92
N GLY A 263 3.41 -3.95 22.22
CA GLY A 263 2.73 -4.82 23.19
C GLY A 263 1.33 -4.36 23.62
N ALA A 264 0.95 -3.10 23.35
CA ALA A 264 -0.29 -2.50 23.85
C ALA A 264 -1.33 -2.23 22.75
N CYS A 265 -0.93 -2.29 21.47
CA CYS A 265 -1.86 -2.00 20.36
C CYS A 265 -3.09 -2.92 20.42
N PRO A 266 -4.30 -2.35 20.57
CA PRO A 266 -5.52 -3.12 20.86
C PRO A 266 -6.05 -3.87 19.63
N MET A 267 -5.48 -3.60 18.47
CA MET A 267 -5.86 -4.24 17.23
C MET A 267 -5.57 -5.74 17.29
N ASN A 268 -6.58 -6.55 16.97
CA ASN A 268 -6.53 -8.00 16.85
C ASN A 268 -7.29 -8.42 15.58
N PRO A 269 -6.60 -8.79 14.48
CA PRO A 269 -7.27 -9.11 13.22
C PRO A 269 -8.07 -10.42 13.26
N LYS A 270 -8.01 -11.17 14.35
CA LYS A 270 -8.78 -12.41 14.55
C LYS A 270 -10.07 -12.19 15.33
N SER A 271 -10.26 -11.02 15.96
CA SER A 271 -11.54 -10.67 16.56
C SER A 271 -12.57 -10.47 15.44
N LEU A 272 -13.72 -11.14 15.53
CA LEU A 272 -14.79 -11.03 14.53
C LEU A 272 -15.57 -9.73 14.69
N GLU A 273 -15.90 -9.36 15.92
CA GLU A 273 -16.78 -8.22 16.21
C GLU A 273 -16.04 -6.89 16.33
N ASN A 274 -14.81 -6.90 16.88
CA ASN A 274 -14.09 -5.67 17.15
C ASN A 274 -12.57 -5.78 16.85
N PRO A 275 -12.17 -5.91 15.57
CA PRO A 275 -10.76 -6.04 15.18
C PRO A 275 -9.86 -4.90 15.66
N PHE A 276 -10.38 -3.68 15.84
CA PHE A 276 -9.57 -2.52 16.21
C PHE A 276 -9.48 -2.25 17.71
N GLY A 277 -10.31 -2.89 18.55
CA GLY A 277 -10.43 -2.54 19.97
C GLY A 277 -10.56 -1.02 20.17
N ASP A 278 -9.97 -0.45 21.20
CA ASP A 278 -10.10 1.00 21.46
C ASP A 278 -9.11 1.88 20.67
N CYS A 279 -8.66 1.43 19.49
CA CYS A 279 -7.75 2.22 18.65
C CYS A 279 -8.38 3.57 18.26
N PRO A 280 -7.79 4.73 18.63
CA PRO A 280 -8.34 6.04 18.31
C PRO A 280 -8.08 6.47 16.86
N TYR A 281 -7.24 5.72 16.13
CA TYR A 281 -6.80 6.01 14.77
C TYR A 281 -7.53 5.16 13.71
N ARG A 282 -8.74 4.67 14.02
CA ARG A 282 -9.64 4.06 13.03
C ARG A 282 -9.90 5.02 11.86
N VAL A 283 -10.17 4.48 10.68
CA VAL A 283 -10.47 5.23 9.46
C VAL A 283 -11.88 4.85 9.05
N GLY A 284 -12.80 5.81 8.95
CA GLY A 284 -14.15 5.62 8.42
C GLY A 284 -14.26 6.09 6.97
N LEU A 285 -14.65 5.18 6.08
CA LEU A 285 -14.76 5.38 4.64
C LEU A 285 -16.20 5.10 4.23
N LEU A 286 -16.98 6.15 3.98
CA LEU A 286 -18.33 6.00 3.44
C LEU A 286 -18.24 5.84 1.92
N VAL A 287 -18.70 4.70 1.41
CA VAL A 287 -18.53 4.33 0.00
C VAL A 287 -19.84 4.46 -0.78
N ASP A 288 -19.76 4.96 -2.01
CA ASP A 288 -20.83 4.90 -3.01
C ASP A 288 -20.68 3.59 -3.80
N VAL A 289 -21.55 2.60 -3.51
CA VAL A 289 -21.50 1.28 -4.14
C VAL A 289 -22.16 1.27 -5.54
N ALA A 290 -23.13 2.16 -5.74
CA ALA A 290 -23.72 2.36 -7.06
C ALA A 290 -22.67 2.91 -8.05
N GLY A 291 -21.72 3.70 -7.55
CA GLY A 291 -20.62 4.28 -8.33
C GLY A 291 -21.07 5.40 -9.26
N GLN A 292 -22.28 5.94 -9.05
CA GLN A 292 -22.95 6.90 -9.93
C GLN A 292 -22.72 8.33 -9.44
N PRO A 293 -21.95 9.17 -10.17
CA PRO A 293 -21.76 10.57 -9.82
C PRO A 293 -23.09 11.35 -9.73
N GLY A 294 -23.13 12.37 -8.87
CA GLY A 294 -24.27 13.30 -8.79
C GLY A 294 -25.48 12.77 -8.01
N THR A 295 -25.43 11.54 -7.49
CA THR A 295 -26.44 11.03 -6.55
C THR A 295 -26.20 11.58 -5.14
N PRO A 296 -27.23 11.61 -4.26
CA PRO A 296 -27.03 11.99 -2.85
C PRO A 296 -25.97 11.12 -2.15
N MET A 297 -25.93 9.83 -2.48
CA MET A 297 -24.91 8.92 -1.94
C MET A 297 -23.51 9.27 -2.44
N ALA A 298 -23.36 9.62 -3.72
CA ALA A 298 -22.08 10.10 -4.25
C ALA A 298 -21.62 11.37 -3.52
N THR A 299 -22.49 12.34 -3.25
CA THR A 299 -22.14 13.54 -2.48
C THR A 299 -21.64 13.22 -1.07
N LEU A 300 -22.28 12.26 -0.38
CA LEU A 300 -21.80 11.79 0.92
C LEU A 300 -20.43 11.10 0.83
N ALA A 301 -20.22 10.26 -0.19
CA ALA A 301 -18.93 9.60 -0.41
C ALA A 301 -17.82 10.59 -0.83
N GLU A 302 -18.16 11.65 -1.57
CA GLU A 302 -17.27 12.76 -1.91
C GLU A 302 -16.83 13.54 -0.67
N ARG A 303 -17.78 13.86 0.22
CA ARG A 303 -17.49 14.47 1.53
C ARG A 303 -16.59 13.59 2.39
N SER A 304 -16.82 12.28 2.38
CA SER A 304 -15.96 11.32 3.09
C SER A 304 -14.53 11.37 2.53
N ALA A 305 -14.36 11.25 1.22
CA ALA A 305 -13.03 11.31 0.58
C ALA A 305 -12.33 12.65 0.81
N ASP A 306 -13.02 13.78 0.61
CA ASP A 306 -12.49 15.12 0.85
C ASP A 306 -11.99 15.28 2.29
N THR A 307 -12.72 14.76 3.28
CA THR A 307 -12.31 14.81 4.69
C THR A 307 -10.95 14.17 4.93
N HIS A 308 -10.65 13.03 4.28
CA HIS A 308 -9.34 12.40 4.43
C HIS A 308 -8.24 13.14 3.67
N TYR A 309 -8.51 13.58 2.43
CA TYR A 309 -7.52 14.31 1.63
C TYR A 309 -7.19 15.70 2.21
N ARG A 310 -8.13 16.35 2.92
CA ARG A 310 -7.88 17.59 3.67
C ARG A 310 -6.92 17.41 4.85
N ARG A 311 -6.61 16.18 5.27
CA ARG A 311 -5.60 15.92 6.32
C ARG A 311 -4.17 15.97 5.80
N ILE A 312 -3.97 15.90 4.48
CA ILE A 312 -2.63 15.88 3.87
C ILE A 312 -1.75 17.06 4.33
N PRO A 313 -2.20 18.33 4.35
CA PRO A 313 -1.38 19.44 4.82
C PRO A 313 -0.87 19.26 6.27
N GLY A 314 -1.75 18.87 7.19
CA GLY A 314 -1.37 18.60 8.58
C GLY A 314 -0.40 17.43 8.71
N PHE A 315 -0.57 16.39 7.88
CA PHE A 315 0.38 15.28 7.77
C PHE A 315 1.75 15.73 7.24
N LEU A 316 1.80 16.57 6.20
CA LEU A 316 3.06 17.08 5.65
C LEU A 316 3.84 17.88 6.68
N ARG A 317 3.16 18.78 7.41
CA ARG A 317 3.75 19.55 8.51
C ARG A 317 4.33 18.63 9.58
N ALA A 318 3.56 17.63 10.01
CA ALA A 318 4.00 16.66 11.01
C ALA A 318 5.17 15.78 10.53
N TYR A 319 5.18 15.41 9.25
CA TYR A 319 6.26 14.64 8.63
C TYR A 319 7.56 15.45 8.59
N PHE A 320 7.50 16.69 8.12
CA PHE A 320 8.65 17.58 8.12
C PHE A 320 9.17 17.84 9.53
N ALA A 321 8.29 18.16 10.49
CA ALA A 321 8.66 18.32 11.89
C ALA A 321 9.45 17.10 12.40
N THR A 322 8.93 15.90 12.17
CA THR A 322 9.59 14.65 12.62
C THR A 322 10.94 14.44 11.90
N LYS A 323 11.01 14.61 10.58
CA LYS A 323 12.26 14.47 9.82
C LYS A 323 13.34 15.45 10.27
N LYS A 324 12.95 16.69 10.54
CA LYS A 324 13.91 17.73 10.94
C LYS A 324 14.34 17.58 12.41
N LEU A 325 13.46 17.09 13.28
CA LEU A 325 13.85 16.68 14.63
C LEU A 325 14.78 15.47 14.62
N ASP A 326 14.64 14.53 13.68
CA ASP A 326 15.54 13.38 13.53
C ASP A 326 16.97 13.81 13.12
N GLU A 327 17.06 14.80 12.21
CA GLU A 327 18.34 15.46 11.88
C GLU A 327 18.95 16.16 13.10
N PHE A 328 18.12 16.85 13.90
CA PHE A 328 18.55 17.48 15.15
C PHE A 328 19.04 16.45 16.17
N ALA A 329 18.36 15.31 16.31
CA ALA A 329 18.79 14.20 17.18
C ALA A 329 20.19 13.72 16.80
N THR A 330 20.45 13.58 15.50
CA THR A 330 21.76 13.15 14.98
C THR A 330 22.86 14.19 15.26
N ASP A 331 22.55 15.49 15.15
CA ASP A 331 23.47 16.57 15.53
C ASP A 331 23.77 16.58 17.03
N LEU A 332 22.76 16.40 17.89
CA LEU A 332 22.96 16.29 19.34
C LEU A 332 23.85 15.10 19.71
N VAL A 333 23.64 13.93 19.09
CA VAL A 333 24.51 12.76 19.30
C VAL A 333 25.94 13.07 18.86
N ARG A 334 26.13 13.69 17.70
CA ARG A 334 27.46 14.09 17.21
C ARG A 334 28.17 15.04 18.16
N ARG A 335 27.43 15.93 18.84
CA ARG A 335 27.95 16.89 19.82
C ARG A 335 28.08 16.32 21.24
N GLY A 336 27.74 15.05 21.45
CA GLY A 336 27.78 14.41 22.77
C GLY A 336 26.70 14.91 23.74
N LYS A 337 25.64 15.57 23.24
CA LYS A 337 24.53 16.12 24.04
C LYS A 337 23.35 15.16 24.17
N LEU A 338 23.35 14.08 23.40
CA LEU A 338 22.33 13.04 23.44
C LEU A 338 23.01 11.68 23.24
N THR A 339 22.55 10.66 23.96
CA THR A 339 23.05 9.30 23.80
C THR A 339 22.26 8.57 22.73
N LYS A 340 22.96 7.84 21.86
CA LYS A 340 22.33 7.00 20.85
C LYS A 340 21.59 5.84 21.52
N PRO A 341 20.34 5.51 21.13
CA PRO A 341 19.61 4.40 21.70
C PRO A 341 20.33 3.07 21.47
N THR A 342 20.08 2.09 22.34
CA THR A 342 20.61 0.72 22.21
C THR A 342 20.14 0.02 20.94
N SER A 343 18.95 0.37 20.45
CA SER A 343 18.41 -0.07 19.15
C SER A 343 19.18 0.46 17.93
N GLY A 344 20.11 1.40 18.13
CA GLY A 344 20.90 2.02 17.09
C GLY A 344 20.23 3.22 16.42
N GLU A 345 18.92 3.40 16.50
CA GLU A 345 18.26 4.61 15.98
C GLU A 345 17.08 5.02 16.86
N PHE A 346 16.85 6.33 16.93
CA PHE A 346 15.67 6.89 17.61
C PHE A 346 14.40 6.49 16.87
N SER A 347 13.41 6.00 17.60
CA SER A 347 12.03 5.86 17.14
C SER A 347 11.38 7.22 16.91
N VAL A 348 10.25 7.25 16.20
CA VAL A 348 9.46 8.48 16.02
C VAL A 348 9.03 9.08 17.36
N GLY A 349 8.68 8.25 18.34
CA GLY A 349 8.33 8.72 19.68
C GLY A 349 9.46 9.46 20.36
N GLU A 350 10.66 8.88 20.37
CA GLU A 350 11.86 9.49 20.96
C GLU A 350 12.29 10.77 20.22
N VAL A 351 12.18 10.79 18.88
CA VAL A 351 12.43 12.01 18.09
C VAL A 351 11.46 13.13 18.46
N LEU A 352 10.17 12.82 18.66
CA LEU A 352 9.16 13.81 18.98
C LEU A 352 9.28 14.34 20.43
N GLN A 353 9.86 13.57 21.35
CA GLN A 353 10.18 14.05 22.70
C GLN A 353 11.21 15.18 22.71
N LEU A 354 11.98 15.36 21.62
CA LEU A 354 12.89 16.50 21.48
C LEU A 354 12.16 17.86 21.38
N LEU A 355 10.83 17.86 21.31
CA LEU A 355 9.97 19.05 21.42
C LEU A 355 9.79 19.55 22.86
N ASP A 356 10.25 18.80 23.86
CA ASP A 356 10.12 19.19 25.27
C ASP A 356 11.05 20.34 25.67
N ALA A 357 10.76 20.92 26.84
CA ALA A 357 11.42 22.13 27.35
C ALA A 357 12.95 22.00 27.57
N PRO A 358 13.50 20.86 28.07
CA PRO A 358 14.93 20.76 28.38
C PRO A 358 15.85 21.01 27.18
N LEU A 359 15.40 20.69 25.96
CA LEU A 359 16.17 20.86 24.73
C LEU A 359 15.80 22.13 23.96
N LYS A 360 14.94 23.00 24.51
CA LYS A 360 14.47 24.21 23.82
C LYS A 360 15.63 25.07 23.36
N ALA A 361 16.60 25.40 24.22
CA ALA A 361 17.71 26.27 23.85
C ALA A 361 18.57 25.71 22.71
N GLU A 362 18.87 24.41 22.74
CA GLU A 362 19.63 23.74 21.67
C GLU A 362 18.82 23.68 20.37
N ARG A 363 17.52 23.43 20.47
CA ARG A 363 16.60 23.39 19.34
C ARG A 363 16.51 24.77 18.66
N GLU A 364 16.26 25.83 19.42
CA GLU A 364 16.23 27.19 18.88
C GLU A 364 17.57 27.56 18.22
N LYS A 365 18.71 27.22 18.83
CA LYS A 365 20.03 27.48 18.23
C LYS A 365 20.23 26.72 16.91
N PHE A 366 19.89 25.43 16.88
CA PHE A 366 20.06 24.60 15.70
C PHE A 366 19.15 25.08 14.55
N PHE A 367 17.87 25.33 14.85
CA PHE A 367 16.91 25.75 13.85
C PHE A 367 17.06 27.22 13.44
N GLY A 368 17.54 28.10 14.32
CA GLY A 368 17.88 29.48 13.95
C GLY A 368 18.96 29.53 12.87
N GLN A 369 19.98 28.68 12.96
CA GLN A 369 20.96 28.51 11.88
C GLN A 369 20.34 27.99 10.57
N ARG A 370 19.30 27.15 10.66
CA ARG A 370 18.57 26.66 9.49
C ARG A 370 17.70 27.74 8.86
N VAL A 371 17.01 28.54 9.67
CA VAL A 371 16.21 29.69 9.23
C VAL A 371 17.11 30.71 8.53
N SER A 372 18.22 31.13 9.16
CA SER A 372 19.15 32.09 8.53
C SER A 372 19.66 31.58 7.18
N GLY A 373 20.09 30.33 7.09
CA GLY A 373 20.55 29.76 5.82
C GLY A 373 19.43 29.67 4.77
N LEU A 374 18.20 29.36 5.17
CA LEU A 374 17.05 29.29 4.27
C LEU A 374 16.67 30.68 3.72
N VAL A 375 16.69 31.69 4.59
CA VAL A 375 16.47 33.10 4.24
C VAL A 375 17.55 33.56 3.26
N GLU A 376 18.83 33.32 3.54
CA GLU A 376 19.94 33.65 2.63
C GLU A 376 19.78 32.98 1.25
N GLU A 377 19.44 31.69 1.22
CA GLU A 377 19.23 30.93 -0.03
C GLU A 377 18.03 31.44 -0.85
N THR A 378 17.00 31.95 -0.19
CA THR A 378 15.78 32.46 -0.85
C THR A 378 15.87 33.95 -1.21
N SER A 379 16.77 34.70 -0.58
CA SER A 379 17.02 36.13 -0.87
C SER A 379 17.85 36.35 -2.13
N GLY A 380 18.53 35.33 -2.68
CA GLY A 380 19.42 35.52 -3.82
C GLY A 380 20.61 36.44 -3.51
N ALA A 381 21.00 37.32 -4.46
CA ALA A 381 22.04 38.32 -4.25
C ALA A 381 21.63 39.32 -3.15
N LYS A 382 22.60 40.02 -2.54
CA LYS A 382 22.50 40.81 -1.30
C LYS A 382 21.34 41.84 -1.16
N ASP A 383 20.53 42.08 -2.19
CA ASP A 383 19.44 43.07 -2.20
C ASP A 383 18.11 42.56 -2.82
N ALA A 384 17.91 41.25 -3.04
CA ALA A 384 16.63 40.75 -3.55
C ALA A 384 15.59 40.59 -2.42
N GLU A 385 14.34 40.94 -2.71
CA GLU A 385 13.23 40.75 -1.77
C GLU A 385 13.05 39.26 -1.45
N LEU A 386 12.78 38.98 -0.17
CA LEU A 386 12.45 37.64 0.30
C LEU A 386 11.26 37.07 -0.48
N ASP A 387 11.28 35.75 -0.67
CA ASP A 387 10.11 35.02 -1.15
C ASP A 387 8.89 35.40 -0.27
N PRO A 388 7.74 35.82 -0.86
CA PRO A 388 6.60 36.32 -0.12
C PRO A 388 6.07 35.35 0.94
N GLU A 389 6.16 34.05 0.69
CA GLU A 389 5.70 33.05 1.65
C GLU A 389 6.66 32.97 2.86
N VAL A 390 7.98 33.09 2.62
CA VAL A 390 8.99 33.12 3.69
C VAL A 390 8.87 34.40 4.51
N LYS A 391 8.67 35.55 3.85
CA LYS A 391 8.45 36.84 4.52
C LYS A 391 7.25 36.79 5.46
N ALA A 392 6.12 36.27 4.97
CA ALA A 392 4.91 36.12 5.78
C ALA A 392 5.14 35.26 7.03
N VAL A 393 5.93 34.17 6.94
CA VAL A 393 6.26 33.33 8.11
C VAL A 393 7.16 34.06 9.10
N THR A 394 8.16 34.81 8.63
CA THR A 394 9.04 35.60 9.51
C THR A 394 8.27 36.64 10.33
N GLU A 395 7.25 37.26 9.74
CA GLU A 395 6.40 38.26 10.38
C GLU A 395 5.47 37.68 11.47
N MET A 396 5.30 36.35 11.54
CA MET A 396 4.44 35.69 12.52
C MET A 396 5.04 35.58 13.94
N GLY A 397 6.36 35.82 14.11
CA GLY A 397 7.01 35.74 15.43
C GLY A 397 7.01 34.34 16.06
N LEU A 398 7.11 33.29 15.23
CA LEU A 398 7.16 31.90 15.68
C LEU A 398 8.51 31.55 16.36
N SER A 399 8.56 30.41 17.06
CA SER A 399 9.86 29.82 17.47
C SER A 399 10.70 29.48 16.24
N GLU A 400 12.02 29.39 16.36
CA GLU A 400 12.90 29.10 15.22
C GLU A 400 12.58 27.74 14.58
N PHE A 401 12.20 26.77 15.41
CA PHE A 401 11.75 25.47 14.92
C PHE A 401 10.45 25.60 14.12
N ASP A 402 9.43 26.24 14.69
CA ASP A 402 8.13 26.37 14.04
C ASP A 402 8.22 27.25 12.77
N ALA A 403 9.03 28.31 12.81
CA ALA A 403 9.34 29.17 11.66
C ALA A 403 10.02 28.37 10.54
N TYR A 404 10.99 27.51 10.86
CA TYR A 404 11.64 26.67 9.86
C TYR A 404 10.66 25.68 9.22
N ILE A 405 9.77 25.04 10.01
CA ILE A 405 8.75 24.12 9.48
C ILE A 405 7.70 24.87 8.63
N GLU A 406 7.12 25.96 9.14
CA GLU A 406 6.77 27.19 8.42
C GLU A 406 7.21 27.27 6.97
N MET A 407 8.44 27.76 6.83
CA MET A 407 9.02 28.15 5.57
C MET A 407 9.15 26.95 4.62
N ILE A 408 9.56 25.77 5.11
CA ILE A 408 9.68 24.60 4.22
C ILE A 408 8.31 24.07 3.77
N VAL A 409 7.27 24.13 4.62
CA VAL A 409 5.91 23.72 4.26
C VAL A 409 5.29 24.71 3.28
N ALA A 410 5.53 26.01 3.41
CA ALA A 410 5.17 26.98 2.40
C ALA A 410 5.82 26.64 1.04
N LEU A 411 7.15 26.61 1.00
CA LEU A 411 7.92 26.44 -0.22
C LEU A 411 7.76 25.06 -0.90
N ARG A 412 7.50 24.00 -0.13
CA ARG A 412 7.49 22.60 -0.63
C ARG A 412 6.20 21.84 -0.36
N GLY A 413 5.29 22.36 0.45
CA GLY A 413 3.99 21.76 0.76
C GLY A 413 3.17 21.45 -0.50
N PRO A 414 3.00 22.38 -1.46
CA PRO A 414 2.27 22.09 -2.69
C PRO A 414 2.87 20.94 -3.51
N PHE A 415 4.20 20.86 -3.58
CA PHE A 415 4.91 19.78 -4.24
C PHE A 415 4.62 18.43 -3.56
N HIS A 416 4.81 18.33 -2.26
CA HIS A 416 4.59 17.07 -1.54
C HIS A 416 3.11 16.69 -1.49
N ARG A 417 2.21 17.67 -1.39
CA ARG A 417 0.76 17.44 -1.45
C ARG A 417 0.35 16.78 -2.76
N LYS A 418 0.87 17.26 -3.89
CA LYS A 418 0.62 16.65 -5.21
C LYS A 418 1.05 15.18 -5.22
N TYR A 419 2.26 14.89 -4.77
CA TYR A 419 2.83 13.54 -4.78
C TYR A 419 2.12 12.59 -3.82
N VAL A 420 1.89 12.99 -2.56
CA VAL A 420 1.09 12.21 -1.59
C VAL A 420 -0.30 11.91 -2.13
N THR A 421 -0.96 12.90 -2.75
CA THR A 421 -2.27 12.71 -3.40
C THR A 421 -2.19 11.66 -4.53
N GLN A 422 -1.20 11.76 -5.42
CA GLN A 422 -0.99 10.80 -6.51
C GLN A 422 -0.67 9.39 -5.99
N CYS A 423 0.13 9.30 -4.94
CA CYS A 423 0.47 8.03 -4.30
C CYS A 423 -0.76 7.37 -3.69
N LEU A 424 -1.57 8.11 -2.92
CA LEU A 424 -2.85 7.62 -2.41
C LEU A 424 -3.80 7.21 -3.53
N ASP A 425 -3.94 8.02 -4.58
CA ASP A 425 -4.75 7.67 -5.75
C ASP A 425 -4.29 6.34 -6.39
N SER A 426 -2.97 6.09 -6.45
CA SER A 426 -2.43 4.82 -6.97
C SER A 426 -2.64 3.63 -6.03
N LEU A 427 -2.48 3.80 -4.72
CA LEU A 427 -2.72 2.75 -3.72
C LEU A 427 -4.20 2.38 -3.60
N LEU A 428 -5.08 3.36 -3.76
CA LEU A 428 -6.53 3.18 -3.77
C LEU A 428 -7.08 2.80 -5.16
N LEU A 429 -6.19 2.48 -6.11
CA LEU A 429 -6.48 2.01 -7.46
C LEU A 429 -7.48 2.90 -8.22
N LYS A 430 -7.32 4.23 -8.13
CA LYS A 430 -8.28 5.21 -8.65
C LYS A 430 -8.72 4.91 -10.08
N ASN A 431 -10.04 4.74 -10.28
CA ASN A 431 -10.66 4.45 -11.57
C ASN A 431 -10.13 3.18 -12.28
N ARG A 432 -9.61 2.21 -11.54
CA ARG A 432 -9.13 0.91 -12.05
C ARG A 432 -9.91 -0.23 -11.40
N ALA A 433 -9.77 -1.44 -11.93
CA ALA A 433 -10.29 -2.64 -11.25
C ALA A 433 -9.65 -2.73 -9.85
N GLY A 434 -10.48 -2.97 -8.83
CA GLY A 434 -10.09 -2.94 -7.42
C GLY A 434 -10.13 -1.56 -6.78
N ALA A 435 -10.68 -0.54 -7.46
CA ALA A 435 -10.76 0.82 -6.93
C ALA A 435 -11.51 0.90 -5.59
N LEU A 436 -10.89 1.61 -4.64
CA LEU A 436 -11.59 2.19 -3.47
C LEU A 436 -11.95 3.65 -3.72
N ILE A 437 -11.43 4.28 -4.78
CA ILE A 437 -11.69 5.68 -5.11
C ILE A 437 -12.00 5.87 -6.59
N ALA A 438 -12.99 6.71 -6.87
CA ALA A 438 -13.32 7.13 -8.21
C ALA A 438 -13.27 8.66 -8.32
N GLN A 439 -13.01 9.14 -9.53
CA GLN A 439 -13.02 10.56 -9.84
C GLN A 439 -13.48 10.77 -11.28
N GLY A 440 -14.41 11.70 -11.49
CA GLY A 440 -14.88 12.07 -12.83
C GLY A 440 -13.75 12.56 -13.73
N ARG A 441 -13.98 12.55 -15.05
CA ARG A 441 -12.99 12.97 -16.06
C ARG A 441 -12.89 14.49 -16.21
N THR A 442 -13.84 15.26 -15.66
CA THR A 442 -13.84 16.72 -15.74
C THR A 442 -12.73 17.31 -14.88
N LYS A 443 -12.23 18.47 -15.29
CA LYS A 443 -11.30 19.28 -14.50
C LYS A 443 -11.98 19.57 -13.15
N GLU A 444 -11.29 19.27 -12.05
CA GLU A 444 -11.76 19.48 -10.67
C GLU A 444 -12.91 18.58 -10.18
N ALA A 445 -13.25 17.49 -10.89
CA ALA A 445 -14.19 16.50 -10.36
C ALA A 445 -13.76 16.05 -8.94
N PRO A 446 -14.67 16.01 -7.95
CA PRO A 446 -14.32 15.52 -6.62
C PRO A 446 -13.98 14.03 -6.67
N ARG A 447 -13.10 13.63 -5.75
CA ARG A 447 -12.86 12.21 -5.48
C ARG A 447 -14.02 11.70 -4.63
N ARG A 448 -14.44 10.46 -4.87
CA ARG A 448 -15.40 9.74 -4.02
C ARG A 448 -14.88 8.37 -3.68
N PHE A 449 -15.12 7.90 -2.46
CA PHE A 449 -14.89 6.49 -2.19
C PHE A 449 -15.96 5.63 -2.86
N VAL A 450 -15.54 4.54 -3.47
CA VAL A 450 -16.39 3.55 -4.14
C VAL A 450 -15.97 2.17 -3.69
N LEU A 451 -16.79 1.16 -3.98
CA LEU A 451 -16.43 -0.23 -3.76
C LEU A 451 -16.52 -0.98 -5.09
N ASP A 452 -15.41 -1.02 -5.83
CA ASP A 452 -15.33 -1.72 -7.11
C ASP A 452 -15.54 -3.23 -6.93
N SER A 453 -16.14 -3.86 -7.95
CA SER A 453 -16.47 -5.29 -7.94
C SER A 453 -15.28 -6.19 -7.61
N ARG A 454 -14.07 -5.86 -8.12
CA ARG A 454 -12.88 -6.68 -7.87
C ARG A 454 -12.39 -6.55 -6.42
N LEU A 455 -12.46 -5.36 -5.84
CA LEU A 455 -12.14 -5.17 -4.42
C LEU A 455 -13.17 -5.90 -3.56
N LEU A 456 -14.45 -5.73 -3.85
CA LEU A 456 -15.53 -6.42 -3.16
C LEU A 456 -15.33 -7.95 -3.18
N GLU A 457 -15.02 -8.52 -4.33
CA GLU A 457 -14.75 -9.94 -4.49
C GLU A 457 -13.59 -10.42 -3.60
N VAL A 458 -12.46 -9.69 -3.56
CA VAL A 458 -11.33 -10.03 -2.68
C VAL A 458 -11.74 -10.00 -1.21
N LEU A 459 -12.46 -8.96 -0.79
CA LEU A 459 -12.90 -8.83 0.60
C LEU A 459 -13.96 -9.89 0.98
N LEU A 460 -14.82 -10.29 0.04
CA LEU A 460 -15.80 -11.36 0.24
C LEU A 460 -15.14 -12.71 0.47
N GLN A 461 -14.11 -13.06 -0.31
CA GLN A 461 -13.35 -14.31 -0.10
C GLN A 461 -12.75 -14.36 1.31
N ILE A 462 -12.28 -13.22 1.82
CA ILE A 462 -11.77 -13.13 3.20
C ILE A 462 -12.91 -13.23 4.22
N ALA A 463 -14.04 -12.56 3.97
CA ALA A 463 -15.18 -12.51 4.89
C ALA A 463 -15.82 -13.88 5.13
N VAL A 464 -16.02 -14.66 4.06
CA VAL A 464 -16.68 -15.98 4.14
C VAL A 464 -15.76 -17.08 4.68
N LEU A 465 -14.47 -16.78 4.88
CA LEU A 465 -13.50 -17.73 5.41
C LEU A 465 -13.52 -17.71 6.94
N LYS A 466 -14.08 -18.78 7.53
CA LYS A 466 -14.22 -18.98 8.97
C LYS A 466 -13.06 -19.78 9.52
N GLN A 467 -12.67 -19.49 10.75
CA GLN A 467 -11.64 -20.24 11.45
C GLN A 467 -12.26 -21.51 12.04
N GLY A 468 -11.69 -22.67 11.71
CA GLY A 468 -12.09 -23.98 12.23
C GLY A 468 -11.55 -24.22 13.64
N THR A 469 -12.10 -25.23 14.33
CA THR A 469 -11.71 -25.57 15.71
C THR A 469 -10.29 -26.09 15.84
N ASP A 470 -9.74 -26.65 14.76
CA ASP A 470 -8.37 -27.18 14.65
C ASP A 470 -7.32 -26.10 14.31
N GLY A 471 -7.76 -24.84 14.17
CA GLY A 471 -6.91 -23.73 13.72
C GLY A 471 -6.75 -23.62 12.20
N GLY A 472 -7.39 -24.50 11.44
CA GLY A 472 -7.55 -24.40 9.98
C GLY A 472 -8.62 -23.37 9.58
N PHE A 473 -8.90 -23.29 8.27
CA PHE A 473 -9.96 -22.46 7.74
C PHE A 473 -10.95 -23.31 6.95
N HIS A 474 -12.22 -22.92 6.98
CA HIS A 474 -13.26 -23.45 6.11
C HIS A 474 -14.11 -22.31 5.60
N THR A 475 -14.81 -22.49 4.50
CA THR A 475 -15.72 -21.46 3.99
C THR A 475 -17.12 -21.68 4.54
N GLY A 476 -17.79 -20.63 4.98
CA GLY A 476 -19.16 -20.72 5.46
C GLY A 476 -20.03 -19.59 4.94
N GLU A 477 -21.33 -19.85 4.86
CA GLU A 477 -22.31 -18.81 4.53
C GLU A 477 -22.31 -17.69 5.59
N MET A 478 -22.63 -16.48 5.15
CA MET A 478 -22.69 -15.27 5.96
C MET A 478 -23.92 -14.46 5.56
N ARG A 479 -24.57 -13.79 6.51
CA ARG A 479 -25.70 -12.92 6.20
C ARG A 479 -25.23 -11.56 5.67
N VAL A 480 -26.08 -10.86 4.91
CA VAL A 480 -25.74 -9.53 4.38
C VAL A 480 -25.46 -8.52 5.50
N ASP A 481 -26.21 -8.55 6.60
CA ASP A 481 -25.98 -7.68 7.75
C ASP A 481 -24.68 -8.00 8.51
N GLU A 482 -24.31 -9.28 8.60
CA GLU A 482 -23.01 -9.70 9.14
C GLU A 482 -21.86 -9.19 8.27
N LEU A 483 -22.01 -9.21 6.93
CA LEU A 483 -21.01 -8.66 6.02
C LEU A 483 -20.88 -7.14 6.16
N LEU A 484 -21.99 -6.42 6.31
CA LEU A 484 -21.96 -4.96 6.55
C LEU A 484 -21.19 -4.64 7.83
N VAL A 485 -21.41 -5.42 8.90
CA VAL A 485 -20.64 -5.32 10.15
C VAL A 485 -19.17 -5.66 9.92
N PHE A 486 -18.87 -6.76 9.23
CA PHE A 486 -17.50 -7.19 8.95
C PHE A 486 -16.71 -6.13 8.19
N LEU A 487 -17.24 -5.61 7.08
CA LEU A 487 -16.58 -4.57 6.27
C LEU A 487 -16.32 -3.29 7.07
N ARG A 488 -17.29 -2.91 7.92
CA ARG A 488 -17.19 -1.73 8.77
C ARG A 488 -16.17 -1.91 9.89
N GLU A 489 -16.27 -2.98 10.68
CA GLU A 489 -15.44 -3.15 11.87
C GLU A 489 -14.01 -3.61 11.50
N ARG A 490 -13.83 -4.33 10.39
CA ARG A 490 -12.51 -4.80 9.95
C ARG A 490 -11.74 -3.78 9.11
N TYR A 491 -12.42 -3.06 8.23
CA TYR A 491 -11.77 -2.17 7.27
C TYR A 491 -12.17 -0.71 7.40
N GLY A 492 -13.22 -0.41 8.17
CA GLY A 492 -13.78 0.92 8.22
C GLY A 492 -14.54 1.29 6.96
N ILE A 493 -15.06 0.31 6.21
CA ILE A 493 -15.90 0.55 5.03
C ILE A 493 -17.35 0.63 5.49
N PHE A 494 -17.96 1.80 5.31
CA PHE A 494 -19.33 2.11 5.69
C PHE A 494 -20.22 2.14 4.45
N ILE A 495 -21.32 1.40 4.47
CA ILE A 495 -22.28 1.28 3.36
C ILE A 495 -23.68 1.70 3.80
N ASP A 496 -24.10 1.24 4.97
CA ASP A 496 -25.45 1.32 5.53
C ASP A 496 -25.64 2.44 6.56
N GLN A 497 -24.54 3.01 7.07
CA GLN A 497 -24.56 4.06 8.08
C GLN A 497 -23.40 5.04 7.92
N LEU A 498 -23.51 6.22 8.54
CA LEU A 498 -22.41 7.20 8.55
C LEU A 498 -21.31 6.79 9.57
N PRO A 499 -20.03 7.02 9.25
CA PRO A 499 -18.95 6.91 10.23
C PRO A 499 -19.16 7.83 11.44
N ARG A 500 -18.77 7.37 12.63
CA ARG A 500 -18.67 8.25 13.81
C ARG A 500 -17.38 9.07 13.70
N GLY A 501 -17.51 10.33 13.31
CA GLY A 501 -16.36 11.18 12.95
C GLY A 501 -15.97 11.03 11.48
N ASP A 502 -14.72 11.39 11.14
CA ASP A 502 -14.21 11.32 9.76
C ASP A 502 -15.12 12.02 8.72
N GLY A 503 -15.70 13.15 9.12
CA GLY A 503 -16.47 14.04 8.24
C GLY A 503 -17.96 14.10 8.57
N PHE A 504 -18.44 13.26 9.49
CA PHE A 504 -19.86 13.14 9.84
C PHE A 504 -20.08 13.29 11.35
N ALA A 505 -21.23 13.89 11.72
CA ALA A 505 -21.60 14.17 13.11
C ALA A 505 -23.03 13.76 13.42
N THR A 506 -23.98 14.12 12.53
CA THR A 506 -25.39 13.75 12.63
C THR A 506 -25.88 13.22 11.28
N THR A 507 -26.93 12.39 11.31
CA THR A 507 -27.55 11.81 10.12
C THR A 507 -28.89 12.48 9.85
N SER A 508 -29.04 13.11 8.69
CA SER A 508 -30.30 13.71 8.25
C SER A 508 -31.29 12.66 7.71
N ILE A 509 -32.54 13.06 7.43
CA ILE A 509 -33.53 12.18 6.79
C ILE A 509 -33.10 11.82 5.35
N GLU A 510 -32.53 12.78 4.63
CA GLU A 510 -32.01 12.57 3.27
C GLU A 510 -30.83 11.59 3.27
N ASP A 511 -29.94 11.69 4.26
CA ASP A 511 -28.82 10.76 4.42
C ASP A 511 -29.33 9.33 4.63
N ARG A 512 -30.37 9.14 5.47
CA ARG A 512 -30.96 7.81 5.69
C ARG A 512 -31.55 7.21 4.42
N ARG A 513 -32.14 8.04 3.55
CA ARG A 513 -32.64 7.59 2.25
C ARG A 513 -31.49 7.17 1.34
N ALA A 514 -30.46 8.01 1.23
CA ALA A 514 -29.27 7.72 0.43
C ALA A 514 -28.58 6.41 0.87
N LEU A 515 -28.43 6.19 2.18
CA LEU A 515 -27.86 4.97 2.75
C LEU A 515 -28.70 3.73 2.43
N ARG A 516 -30.04 3.82 2.50
CA ARG A 516 -30.92 2.71 2.12
C ARG A 516 -30.78 2.35 0.65
N ASP A 517 -30.69 3.34 -0.23
CA ASP A 517 -30.48 3.13 -1.66
C ASP A 517 -29.08 2.54 -1.93
N ASN A 518 -28.08 2.93 -1.15
CA ASN A 518 -26.73 2.35 -1.21
C ASN A 518 -26.71 0.87 -0.80
N VAL A 519 -27.46 0.47 0.24
CA VAL A 519 -27.62 -0.95 0.63
C VAL A 519 -28.27 -1.75 -0.49
N ARG A 520 -29.28 -1.20 -1.18
CA ARG A 520 -29.87 -1.87 -2.36
C ARG A 520 -28.86 -2.04 -3.49
N ALA A 521 -28.07 -1.01 -3.77
CA ALA A 521 -26.99 -1.08 -4.76
C ALA A 521 -25.93 -2.12 -4.35
N PHE A 522 -25.62 -2.23 -3.07
CA PHE A 522 -24.72 -3.24 -2.53
C PHE A 522 -25.25 -4.67 -2.73
N THR A 523 -26.51 -4.94 -2.40
CA THR A 523 -27.13 -6.25 -2.68
C THR A 523 -27.14 -6.58 -4.18
N GLY A 524 -27.41 -5.58 -5.03
CA GLY A 524 -27.27 -5.72 -6.49
C GLY A 524 -25.85 -6.11 -6.91
N ARG A 525 -24.83 -5.44 -6.35
CA ARG A 525 -23.42 -5.74 -6.63
C ARG A 525 -23.02 -7.14 -6.17
N LEU A 526 -23.51 -7.61 -5.02
CA LEU A 526 -23.29 -8.97 -4.53
C LEU A 526 -23.83 -10.04 -5.49
N ARG A 527 -24.98 -9.76 -6.15
CA ARG A 527 -25.53 -10.61 -7.23
C ARG A 527 -24.62 -10.61 -8.45
N GLU A 528 -24.16 -9.44 -8.89
CA GLU A 528 -23.28 -9.30 -10.06
C GLU A 528 -21.95 -10.06 -9.89
N VAL A 529 -21.35 -10.04 -8.70
CA VAL A 529 -20.11 -10.78 -8.43
C VAL A 529 -20.34 -12.28 -8.15
N GLY A 530 -21.59 -12.74 -8.13
CA GLY A 530 -21.94 -14.15 -7.99
C GLY A 530 -21.76 -14.74 -6.60
N PHE A 531 -21.81 -13.90 -5.55
CA PHE A 531 -21.74 -14.35 -4.14
C PHE A 531 -23.10 -14.35 -3.45
N TYR A 532 -24.18 -13.98 -4.14
CA TYR A 532 -25.51 -13.85 -3.56
C TYR A 532 -26.45 -14.93 -4.10
N ARG A 533 -27.19 -15.61 -3.21
CA ARG A 533 -28.29 -16.50 -3.56
C ARG A 533 -29.59 -15.98 -2.95
N ASP A 534 -30.61 -15.74 -3.78
CA ASP A 534 -31.93 -15.34 -3.28
C ASP A 534 -32.71 -16.57 -2.85
N LEU A 535 -33.00 -16.68 -1.55
CA LEU A 535 -33.85 -17.74 -1.01
C LEU A 535 -35.27 -17.22 -0.68
N SER A 536 -35.47 -15.92 -0.43
CA SER A 536 -36.78 -15.24 -0.39
C SER A 536 -36.67 -13.70 -0.29
N ASP A 537 -37.79 -12.98 -0.47
CA ASP A 537 -37.91 -11.51 -0.35
C ASP A 537 -37.63 -10.95 1.06
N ALA A 538 -37.56 -11.81 2.09
CA ALA A 538 -37.23 -11.37 3.44
C ALA A 538 -35.72 -11.11 3.60
N TYR A 539 -35.35 -9.92 4.07
CA TYR A 539 -33.95 -9.52 4.33
C TYR A 539 -33.18 -10.53 5.22
N VAL A 540 -33.88 -11.25 6.10
CA VAL A 540 -33.32 -12.25 7.02
C VAL A 540 -32.91 -13.56 6.31
N THR A 541 -33.41 -13.82 5.10
CA THR A 541 -33.11 -15.04 4.32
C THR A 541 -32.07 -14.82 3.21
N GLN A 542 -31.48 -13.63 3.14
CA GLN A 542 -30.49 -13.28 2.12
C GLN A 542 -29.09 -13.69 2.60
N THR A 543 -28.51 -14.70 1.95
CA THR A 543 -27.19 -15.25 2.32
C THR A 543 -26.14 -15.03 1.25
N ILE A 544 -24.94 -14.72 1.72
CA ILE A 544 -23.71 -14.71 0.92
C ILE A 544 -23.18 -16.14 0.91
N THR A 545 -23.08 -16.72 -0.28
CA THR A 545 -22.56 -18.08 -0.48
C THR A 545 -21.09 -18.00 -0.90
N PRO A 546 -20.19 -18.76 -0.26
CA PRO A 546 -18.81 -18.86 -0.72
C PRO A 546 -18.75 -19.37 -2.16
N ARG A 547 -17.94 -18.71 -3.00
CA ARG A 547 -17.71 -19.20 -4.37
C ARG A 547 -16.96 -20.53 -4.37
N PHE A 548 -15.99 -20.68 -3.47
CA PHE A 548 -15.25 -21.92 -3.27
C PHE A 548 -15.71 -22.53 -1.95
N ARG A 549 -16.20 -23.77 -1.99
CA ARG A 549 -16.62 -24.49 -0.78
C ARG A 549 -15.46 -25.35 -0.29
N ILE A 550 -14.94 -25.00 0.88
CA ILE A 550 -13.86 -25.71 1.57
C ILE A 550 -14.42 -26.24 2.89
N ALA A 551 -14.34 -27.54 3.11
CA ALA A 551 -14.91 -28.21 4.27
C ALA A 551 -14.03 -28.03 5.53
N GLU A 552 -14.62 -28.19 6.71
CA GLU A 552 -13.87 -28.23 7.97
C GLU A 552 -13.11 -29.57 8.07
N GLY A 553 -11.83 -29.52 8.42
CA GLY A 553 -10.96 -30.71 8.44
C GLY A 553 -10.37 -31.10 7.08
N ASP A 554 -10.73 -30.42 5.99
CA ASP A 554 -9.82 -30.28 4.84
C ASP A 554 -8.61 -29.46 5.31
N THR A 555 -7.71 -30.11 6.06
CA THR A 555 -6.30 -29.74 5.94
C THR A 555 -5.97 -29.82 4.45
N ALA A 556 -4.94 -29.14 3.97
CA ALA A 556 -4.54 -29.21 2.57
C ALA A 556 -4.04 -30.63 2.14
N THR A 557 -4.68 -31.71 2.57
CA THR A 557 -4.53 -33.10 2.18
C THR A 557 -5.71 -33.53 1.32
N GLY A 558 -5.45 -33.82 0.04
CA GLY A 558 -6.41 -34.49 -0.83
C GLY A 558 -6.41 -33.98 -2.27
N GLY A 559 -6.17 -34.90 -3.20
CA GLY A 559 -6.60 -34.84 -4.60
C GLY A 559 -5.84 -33.91 -5.54
N THR A 560 -5.05 -34.49 -6.43
CA THR A 560 -4.98 -34.05 -7.84
C THR A 560 -6.42 -34.03 -8.38
N PRO A 561 -6.80 -33.06 -9.25
CA PRO A 561 -8.15 -32.96 -9.81
C PRO A 561 -8.68 -34.27 -10.40
#